data_AF-A0A651DSW5-F1
#
_entry.id   AF-A0A651DSW5-F1
#
_cell.length_a   1.000
_cell.length_b   1.000
_cell.length_c   1.000
_cell.angle_alpha   90.00
_cell.angle_beta   90.00
_cell.angle_gamma   90.00
#
_symmetry.space_group_name_H-M   'P 1'
#
loop_
_entity.id
_entity.type
_entity.pdbx_description
1 polymer ?
#
loop_
_entity_poly.entity_id
_entity_poly.type
_entity_poly.pdbx_seq_one_letter_code
_entity_poly.pdbx_strand_id
1 'polypeptide(L)'
;MVLVACGDLEPVPPAELDDGEPVATMRFSEGLPSLPGLAQQWMPDRSLEPIVEQWRDGWDRSGDRGAQIRAEAIRSAAPFLIAAMPDDELERSLTEVTRAMGAVEEALLETAESDAFTGSLASAAQDHRAATEALGRGDRDSALTHALLAADHLRATTPDAVARALLVQGDEALRRIEADDTYPEVTRRRGERLLVGARDALDRGETTLALRRAWYAVGLLHSASDDDNPGGMTTSPDARERDR
;
A
#
# COMPACT_ATOMS: atom_id res chain seq x y z
N MET A 1 -53.35 -2.57 3.26
CA MET A 1 -52.26 -2.63 4.25
C MET A 1 -51.12 -3.39 3.57
N VAL A 2 -50.23 -2.64 2.91
CA VAL A 2 -49.12 -3.19 2.13
C VAL A 2 -47.91 -3.21 3.05
N LEU A 3 -47.33 -4.39 3.25
CA LEU A 3 -46.08 -4.59 3.97
C LEU A 3 -44.95 -3.99 3.12
N VAL A 4 -44.28 -2.97 3.68
CA VAL A 4 -43.09 -2.35 3.09
C VAL A 4 -41.95 -3.35 3.18
N ALA A 5 -41.30 -3.58 2.03
CA ALA A 5 -40.20 -4.49 1.81
C ALA A 5 -39.01 -4.20 2.74
N CYS A 6 -38.40 -5.27 3.26
CA CYS A 6 -37.02 -5.22 3.74
C CYS A 6 -36.16 -4.66 2.60
N GLY A 7 -35.45 -3.56 2.87
CA GLY A 7 -34.36 -3.14 2.02
C GLY A 7 -33.27 -4.19 2.09
N ASP A 8 -33.08 -4.91 0.98
CA ASP A 8 -31.86 -5.66 0.72
C ASP A 8 -30.71 -4.65 0.77
N LEU A 9 -29.99 -4.61 1.89
CA LEU A 9 -28.69 -3.99 1.94
C LEU A 9 -27.80 -4.86 1.05
N GLU A 10 -27.38 -4.31 -0.09
CA GLU A 10 -26.38 -4.95 -0.93
C GLU A 10 -25.18 -5.35 -0.05
N PRO A 11 -24.70 -6.59 -0.15
CA PRO A 11 -23.55 -7.02 0.62
C PRO A 11 -22.38 -6.09 0.28
N VAL A 12 -21.76 -5.51 1.31
CA VAL A 12 -20.56 -4.67 1.15
C VAL A 12 -19.50 -5.52 0.45
N PRO A 13 -18.93 -5.05 -0.67
CA PRO A 13 -17.97 -5.85 -1.41
C PRO A 13 -16.73 -6.15 -0.54
N PRO A 14 -16.14 -7.35 -0.67
CA PRO A 14 -14.97 -7.76 0.11
C PRO A 14 -13.75 -6.86 -0.13
N ALA A 15 -13.64 -6.30 -1.32
CA ALA A 15 -12.70 -5.24 -1.68
C ALA A 15 -13.39 -4.22 -2.58
N GLU A 16 -13.02 -2.96 -2.45
CA GLU A 16 -13.52 -1.84 -3.24
C GLU A 16 -12.32 -1.02 -3.73
N LEU A 17 -12.32 -0.70 -5.02
CA LEU A 17 -11.38 0.26 -5.59
C LEU A 17 -11.90 1.67 -5.30
N ASP A 18 -11.18 2.41 -4.45
CA ASP A 18 -11.37 3.85 -4.29
C ASP A 18 -10.50 4.53 -5.36
N ASP A 19 -11.10 4.81 -6.52
CA ASP A 19 -10.50 5.58 -7.61
C ASP A 19 -10.63 7.10 -7.40
N GLY A 20 -11.16 7.52 -6.25
CA GLY A 20 -11.29 8.91 -5.88
C GLY A 20 -9.94 9.64 -5.79
N GLU A 21 -9.94 10.94 -6.11
CA GLU A 21 -8.73 11.76 -6.07
C GLU A 21 -8.03 11.71 -4.68
N PRO A 22 -6.69 11.55 -4.63
CA PRO A 22 -5.75 11.86 -5.72
C PRO A 22 -4.97 10.67 -6.30
N VAL A 23 -5.10 9.48 -5.72
CA VAL A 23 -4.45 8.24 -6.17
C VAL A 23 -5.41 7.11 -5.87
N ALA A 24 -5.57 6.20 -6.84
CA ALA A 24 -6.35 5.00 -6.64
C ALA A 24 -5.82 4.18 -5.45
N THR A 25 -6.71 3.63 -4.63
CA THR A 25 -6.36 2.71 -3.53
C THR A 25 -7.38 1.59 -3.38
N MET A 26 -6.98 0.46 -2.79
CA MET A 26 -7.91 -0.63 -2.45
C MET A 26 -8.34 -0.54 -1.01
N ARG A 27 -9.63 -0.72 -0.76
CA ARG A 27 -10.20 -0.90 0.58
C ARG A 27 -10.69 -2.34 0.70
N PHE A 28 -10.39 -2.96 1.83
CA PHE A 28 -10.85 -4.31 2.14
C PHE A 28 -11.84 -4.23 3.30
N SER A 29 -13.03 -4.82 3.16
CA SER A 29 -14.07 -4.76 4.19
C SER A 29 -13.81 -5.76 5.32
N GLU A 30 -13.14 -6.88 5.02
CA GLU A 30 -12.57 -7.80 5.99
C GLU A 30 -11.08 -7.49 6.23
N GLY A 31 -10.63 -7.66 7.48
CA GLY A 31 -9.22 -7.47 7.82
C GLY A 31 -8.37 -8.56 7.18
N LEU A 32 -7.41 -8.18 6.33
CA LEU A 32 -6.41 -9.09 5.82
C LEU A 32 -5.58 -9.69 6.98
N PRO A 33 -5.22 -10.98 6.94
CA PRO A 33 -4.33 -11.56 7.94
C PRO A 33 -3.03 -10.78 7.99
N SER A 34 -2.47 -10.64 9.19
CA SER A 34 -1.29 -9.84 9.44
C SER A 34 -0.41 -10.47 10.50
N LEU A 35 0.90 -10.25 10.38
CA LEU A 35 1.84 -10.69 11.40
C LEU A 35 1.48 -10.14 12.81
N PRO A 36 1.20 -8.84 13.00
CA PRO A 36 0.79 -8.33 14.31
C PRO A 36 -0.50 -8.97 14.83
N GLY A 37 -1.51 -9.17 13.96
CA GLY A 37 -2.79 -9.77 14.34
C GLY A 37 -2.65 -11.22 14.82
N LEU A 38 -1.93 -12.04 14.04
CA LEU A 38 -1.68 -13.43 14.41
C LEU A 38 -0.78 -13.57 15.64
N ALA A 39 0.23 -12.70 15.77
CA ALA A 39 1.10 -12.69 16.96
C ALA A 39 0.32 -12.33 18.22
N GLN A 40 -0.55 -11.30 18.16
CA GLN A 40 -1.40 -10.92 19.29
C GLN A 40 -2.38 -12.04 19.67
N GLN A 41 -2.95 -12.73 18.70
CA GLN A 41 -3.97 -13.75 18.94
C GLN A 41 -3.37 -15.05 19.49
N TRP A 42 -2.27 -15.53 18.92
CA TRP A 42 -1.73 -16.87 19.20
C TRP A 42 -0.47 -16.87 20.06
N MET A 43 0.17 -15.72 20.21
CA MET A 43 1.42 -15.57 20.97
C MET A 43 1.43 -14.33 21.89
N PRO A 44 0.34 -14.01 22.62
CA PRO A 44 0.23 -12.76 23.39
C PRO A 44 1.31 -12.60 24.47
N ASP A 45 1.77 -13.72 25.04
CA ASP A 45 2.74 -13.74 26.15
C ASP A 45 4.19 -13.98 25.69
N ARG A 46 4.44 -14.11 24.37
CA ARG A 46 5.78 -14.38 23.83
C ARG A 46 6.33 -13.17 23.09
N SER A 47 7.65 -13.01 23.13
CA SER A 47 8.36 -11.86 22.55
C SER A 47 8.52 -11.95 21.03
N LEU A 48 7.41 -12.06 20.28
CA LEU A 48 7.44 -11.70 18.87
C LEU A 48 7.47 -10.18 18.66
N GLU A 49 7.31 -9.39 19.73
CA GLU A 49 7.28 -7.92 19.65
C GLU A 49 8.43 -7.31 18.84
N PRO A 50 9.71 -7.72 19.01
CA PRO A 50 10.79 -7.16 18.18
C PRO A 50 10.63 -7.43 16.68
N ILE A 51 10.05 -8.60 16.33
CA ILE A 51 9.80 -8.98 14.93
C ILE A 51 8.59 -8.22 14.38
N VAL A 52 7.57 -8.03 15.22
CA VAL A 52 6.38 -7.23 14.89
C VAL A 52 6.76 -5.75 14.71
N GLU A 53 7.60 -5.18 15.59
CA GLU A 53 8.17 -3.85 15.45
C GLU A 53 8.98 -3.72 14.16
N GLN A 54 9.85 -4.70 13.86
CA GLN A 54 10.57 -4.72 12.59
C GLN A 54 9.63 -4.69 11.37
N TRP A 55 8.53 -5.45 11.41
CA TRP A 55 7.53 -5.42 10.35
C TRP A 55 6.83 -4.05 10.24
N ARG A 56 6.48 -3.42 11.37
CA ARG A 56 5.88 -2.07 11.39
C ARG A 56 6.85 -1.04 10.81
N ASP A 57 8.10 -1.05 11.26
CA ASP A 57 9.17 -0.16 10.78
C ASP A 57 9.42 -0.31 9.28
N GLY A 58 9.19 -1.50 8.72
CA GLY A 58 9.29 -1.75 7.29
C GLY A 58 8.30 -0.96 6.42
N TRP A 59 7.21 -0.45 6.99
CA TRP A 59 6.27 0.45 6.27
C TRP A 59 6.79 1.88 6.17
N ASP A 60 7.71 2.29 7.05
CA ASP A 60 8.28 3.64 7.07
C ASP A 60 9.62 3.71 6.28
N ARG A 61 9.90 2.70 5.45
CA ARG A 61 11.08 2.60 4.57
C ARG A 61 10.64 2.59 3.10
N SER A 62 11.49 3.12 2.22
CA SER A 62 11.18 3.24 0.80
C SER A 62 11.19 1.90 0.06
N GLY A 63 10.22 1.76 -0.84
CA GLY A 63 10.16 0.75 -1.89
C GLY A 63 10.54 -0.67 -1.45
N ASP A 64 11.44 -1.27 -2.24
CA ASP A 64 11.88 -2.66 -2.05
C ASP A 64 12.53 -2.91 -0.70
N ARG A 65 13.20 -1.90 -0.12
CA ARG A 65 13.87 -2.09 1.18
C ARG A 65 12.85 -2.28 2.30
N GLY A 66 11.76 -1.52 2.29
CA GLY A 66 10.66 -1.70 3.22
C GLY A 66 10.00 -3.07 3.06
N ALA A 67 9.69 -3.46 1.82
CA ALA A 67 9.12 -4.77 1.52
C ALA A 67 10.01 -5.93 1.97
N GLN A 68 11.33 -5.84 1.78
CA GLN A 68 12.30 -6.85 2.24
C GLN A 68 12.30 -7.01 3.76
N ILE A 69 12.28 -5.90 4.51
CA ILE A 69 12.24 -5.91 5.98
C ILE A 69 10.97 -6.62 6.46
N ARG A 70 9.82 -6.30 5.87
CA ARG A 70 8.54 -6.94 6.22
C ARG A 70 8.54 -8.44 5.88
N ALA A 71 9.07 -8.80 4.72
CA ALA A 71 9.18 -10.20 4.31
C ALA A 71 10.14 -11.00 5.19
N GLU A 72 11.22 -10.40 5.67
CA GLU A 72 12.15 -11.02 6.62
C GLU A 72 11.49 -11.24 8.00
N ALA A 73 10.74 -10.25 8.48
CA ALA A 73 9.98 -10.37 9.72
C ALA A 73 8.92 -11.49 9.65
N ILE A 74 8.14 -11.54 8.55
CA ILE A 74 7.17 -12.62 8.30
C ILE A 74 7.85 -13.99 8.30
N ARG A 75 8.94 -14.16 7.53
CA ARG A 75 9.69 -15.42 7.47
C ARG A 75 10.26 -15.85 8.82
N SER A 76 10.68 -14.88 9.64
CA SER A 76 11.24 -15.14 10.96
C SER A 76 10.17 -15.55 11.97
N ALA A 77 8.94 -15.02 11.86
CA ALA A 77 7.84 -15.31 12.77
C ALA A 77 7.03 -16.56 12.41
N ALA A 78 6.91 -16.90 11.13
CA ALA A 78 6.01 -17.94 10.65
C ALA A 78 6.16 -19.31 11.35
N PRO A 79 7.37 -19.86 11.58
CA PRO A 79 7.52 -21.14 12.26
C PRO A 79 6.99 -21.13 13.70
N PHE A 80 7.13 -19.99 14.39
CA PHE A 80 6.62 -19.84 15.76
C PHE A 80 5.09 -19.73 15.79
N LEU A 81 4.52 -19.02 14.82
CA LEU A 81 3.08 -18.87 14.67
C LEU A 81 2.41 -20.21 14.32
N ILE A 82 2.95 -20.97 13.35
CA ILE A 82 2.44 -22.31 13.01
C ILE A 82 2.44 -23.23 14.22
N ALA A 83 3.50 -23.20 15.04
CA ALA A 83 3.60 -24.04 16.22
C ALA A 83 2.59 -23.67 17.33
N ALA A 84 2.04 -22.45 17.31
CA ALA A 84 1.13 -21.94 18.33
C ALA A 84 -0.35 -21.95 17.88
N MET A 85 -0.61 -21.89 16.58
CA MET A 85 -1.98 -21.77 16.05
C MET A 85 -2.69 -23.14 15.90
N PRO A 86 -4.03 -23.17 15.98
CA PRO A 86 -4.82 -24.35 15.64
C PRO A 86 -4.60 -24.81 14.20
N ASP A 87 -4.85 -26.09 13.95
CA ASP A 87 -4.61 -26.68 12.64
C ASP A 87 -5.41 -26.00 11.53
N ASP A 88 -6.65 -25.58 11.81
CA ASP A 88 -7.60 -24.97 10.85
C ASP A 88 -7.37 -23.46 10.61
N GLU A 89 -6.49 -22.83 11.39
CA GLU A 89 -6.22 -21.39 11.30
C GLU A 89 -5.52 -21.01 9.99
N LEU A 90 -4.62 -21.89 9.53
CA LEU A 90 -3.86 -21.68 8.30
C LEU A 90 -4.80 -21.67 7.08
N GLU A 91 -5.71 -22.64 7.00
CA GLU A 91 -6.71 -22.74 5.94
C GLU A 91 -7.66 -21.55 5.98
N ARG A 92 -8.01 -21.06 7.18
CA ARG A 92 -8.80 -19.82 7.32
C ARG A 92 -8.06 -18.61 6.78
N SER A 93 -6.81 -18.41 7.18
CA SER A 93 -5.97 -17.31 6.68
C SER A 93 -5.82 -17.34 5.16
N LEU A 94 -5.62 -18.53 4.58
CA LEU A 94 -5.57 -18.71 3.12
C LEU A 94 -6.90 -18.43 2.44
N THR A 95 -8.01 -18.80 3.07
CA THR A 95 -9.36 -18.52 2.56
C THR A 95 -9.61 -17.01 2.52
N GLU A 96 -9.22 -16.28 3.57
CA GLU A 96 -9.33 -14.82 3.63
C GLU A 96 -8.51 -14.16 2.52
N VAL A 97 -7.25 -14.57 2.32
CA VAL A 97 -6.42 -14.06 1.22
C VAL A 97 -7.04 -14.40 -0.14
N THR A 98 -7.56 -15.61 -0.32
CA THR A 98 -8.22 -16.02 -1.57
C THR A 98 -9.44 -15.15 -1.87
N ARG A 99 -10.27 -14.87 -0.87
CA ARG A 99 -11.42 -13.98 -1.03
C ARG A 99 -11.00 -12.57 -1.39
N ALA A 100 -9.99 -12.03 -0.71
CA ALA A 100 -9.47 -10.70 -0.99
C ALA A 100 -8.88 -10.59 -2.41
N MET A 101 -8.14 -11.61 -2.88
CA MET A 101 -7.63 -11.67 -4.26
C MET A 101 -8.77 -11.69 -5.29
N GLY A 102 -9.80 -12.51 -5.09
CA GLY A 102 -10.96 -12.56 -5.97
C GLY A 102 -11.74 -11.25 -6.00
N ALA A 103 -11.89 -10.59 -4.86
CA ALA A 103 -12.53 -9.30 -4.74
C ALA A 103 -11.76 -8.19 -5.48
N VAL A 104 -10.44 -8.22 -5.40
CA VAL A 104 -9.57 -7.29 -6.15
C VAL A 104 -9.68 -7.53 -7.65
N GLU A 105 -9.71 -8.79 -8.10
CA GLU A 105 -9.90 -9.12 -9.51
C GLU A 105 -11.24 -8.59 -10.03
N GLU A 106 -12.32 -8.78 -9.27
CA GLU A 106 -13.66 -8.26 -9.60
C GLU A 106 -13.67 -6.73 -9.68
N ALA A 107 -13.12 -6.03 -8.68
CA ALA A 107 -13.05 -4.57 -8.66
C ALA A 107 -12.25 -3.98 -9.83
N LEU A 108 -11.20 -4.67 -10.27
CA LEU A 108 -10.38 -4.23 -11.41
C LEU A 108 -10.99 -4.55 -12.77
N LEU A 109 -11.82 -5.59 -12.89
CA LEU A 109 -12.55 -5.86 -14.13
C LEU A 109 -13.54 -4.73 -14.47
N GLU A 110 -14.04 -4.04 -13.46
CA GLU A 110 -14.97 -2.91 -13.60
C GLU A 110 -14.26 -1.59 -13.95
N THR A 111 -12.93 -1.52 -13.83
CA THR A 111 -12.14 -0.30 -14.03
C THR A 111 -10.97 -0.50 -15.00
N ALA A 112 -11.03 0.17 -16.16
CA ALA A 112 -10.22 -0.16 -17.33
C ALA A 112 -8.70 0.10 -17.19
N GLU A 113 -8.24 0.94 -16.26
CA GLU A 113 -6.86 1.43 -16.28
C GLU A 113 -6.39 1.82 -14.87
N SER A 114 -5.69 0.93 -14.16
CA SER A 114 -4.88 1.35 -13.01
C SER A 114 -3.56 0.59 -12.95
N ASP A 115 -2.55 1.15 -13.62
CA ASP A 115 -1.16 0.66 -13.55
C ASP A 115 -0.58 0.77 -12.12
N ALA A 116 -1.21 1.57 -11.25
CA ALA A 116 -0.74 1.92 -9.91
C ALA A 116 -0.51 0.71 -8.98
N PHE A 117 -1.18 -0.42 -9.23
CA PHE A 117 -1.13 -1.60 -8.36
C PHE A 117 -0.46 -2.82 -8.99
N THR A 118 -0.09 -2.76 -10.26
CA THR A 118 0.31 -3.93 -11.05
C THR A 118 1.43 -4.73 -10.40
N GLY A 119 2.45 -4.07 -9.84
CA GLY A 119 3.54 -4.71 -9.10
C GLY A 119 3.07 -5.45 -7.84
N SER A 120 2.37 -4.74 -6.94
CA SER A 120 1.90 -5.31 -5.67
C SER A 120 0.91 -6.46 -5.89
N LEU A 121 -0.01 -6.33 -6.83
CA LEU A 121 -1.00 -7.37 -7.11
C LEU A 121 -0.38 -8.59 -7.80
N ALA A 122 0.60 -8.40 -8.69
CA ALA A 122 1.34 -9.51 -9.27
C ALA A 122 2.12 -10.29 -8.20
N SER A 123 2.77 -9.60 -7.26
CA SER A 123 3.44 -10.23 -6.12
C SER A 123 2.45 -10.95 -5.21
N ALA A 124 1.30 -10.33 -4.89
CA ALA A 124 0.25 -10.97 -4.10
C ALA A 124 -0.26 -12.27 -4.76
N ALA A 125 -0.51 -12.25 -6.07
CA ALA A 125 -0.93 -13.43 -6.82
C ALA A 125 0.14 -14.52 -6.89
N GLN A 126 1.43 -14.14 -6.94
CA GLN A 126 2.53 -15.10 -6.91
C GLN A 126 2.64 -15.78 -5.56
N ASP A 127 2.60 -15.03 -4.46
CA ASP A 127 2.67 -15.58 -3.12
C ASP A 127 1.42 -16.40 -2.78
N HIS A 128 0.22 -15.98 -3.19
CA HIS A 128 -1.00 -16.76 -3.00
C HIS A 128 -0.92 -18.15 -3.66
N ARG A 129 -0.38 -18.23 -4.88
CA ARG A 129 -0.11 -19.51 -5.56
C ARG A 129 0.91 -20.35 -4.81
N ALA A 130 2.03 -19.75 -4.40
CA ALA A 130 3.06 -20.44 -3.64
C ALA A 130 2.54 -20.99 -2.29
N ALA A 131 1.65 -20.24 -1.63
CA ALA A 131 1.02 -20.63 -0.38
C ALA A 131 0.10 -21.84 -0.56
N THR A 132 -0.72 -21.83 -1.62
CA THR A 132 -1.62 -22.93 -1.98
C THR A 132 -0.84 -24.20 -2.32
N GLU A 133 0.24 -24.08 -3.09
CA GLU A 133 1.11 -25.20 -3.44
C GLU A 133 1.84 -25.78 -2.21
N ALA A 134 2.32 -24.93 -1.31
CA ALA A 134 2.97 -25.35 -0.07
C ALA A 134 2.00 -26.12 0.83
N LEU A 135 0.76 -25.62 0.99
CA LEU A 135 -0.28 -26.32 1.74
C LEU A 135 -0.58 -27.70 1.13
N GLY A 136 -0.67 -27.79 -0.20
CA GLY A 136 -0.88 -29.06 -0.91
C GLY A 136 0.23 -30.09 -0.71
N ARG A 137 1.45 -29.65 -0.38
CA ARG A 137 2.58 -30.52 -0.02
C ARG A 137 2.69 -30.82 1.48
N GLY A 138 1.79 -30.26 2.30
CA GLY A 138 1.86 -30.35 3.77
C GLY A 138 2.93 -29.47 4.41
N ASP A 139 3.54 -28.53 3.66
CA ASP A 139 4.52 -27.59 4.17
C ASP A 139 3.82 -26.35 4.74
N ARG A 140 3.37 -26.48 6.00
CA ARG A 140 2.57 -25.46 6.70
C ARG A 140 3.35 -24.16 6.96
N ASP A 141 4.65 -24.24 7.23
CA ASP A 141 5.50 -23.06 7.48
C ASP A 141 5.61 -22.19 6.22
N SER A 142 5.91 -22.82 5.08
CA SER A 142 5.95 -22.11 3.79
C SER A 142 4.57 -21.59 3.39
N ALA A 143 3.51 -22.36 3.65
CA ALA A 143 2.14 -21.95 3.36
C ALA A 143 1.75 -20.68 4.13
N LEU A 144 1.99 -20.62 5.45
CA LEU A 144 1.70 -19.42 6.24
C LEU A 144 2.56 -18.23 5.80
N THR A 145 3.86 -18.47 5.56
CA THR A 145 4.79 -17.43 5.11
C THR A 145 4.25 -16.76 3.85
N HIS A 146 3.94 -17.54 2.82
CA HIS A 146 3.44 -17.01 1.56
C HIS A 146 2.03 -16.42 1.69
N ALA A 147 1.16 -16.97 2.54
CA ALA A 147 -0.16 -16.37 2.81
C ALA A 147 -0.03 -14.96 3.40
N LEU A 148 0.86 -14.78 4.38
CA LEU A 148 1.14 -13.47 4.99
C LEU A 148 1.83 -12.50 4.04
N LEU A 149 2.72 -12.97 3.17
CA LEU A 149 3.33 -12.14 2.12
C LEU A 149 2.28 -11.66 1.11
N ALA A 150 1.40 -12.54 0.65
CA ALA A 150 0.30 -12.17 -0.23
C ALA A 150 -0.60 -11.10 0.42
N ALA A 151 -0.96 -11.28 1.69
CA ALA A 151 -1.72 -10.30 2.46
C ALA A 151 -0.96 -8.97 2.66
N ASP A 152 0.36 -8.99 2.83
CA ASP A 152 1.20 -7.79 2.92
C ASP A 152 1.22 -7.02 1.60
N HIS A 153 1.34 -7.71 0.48
CA HIS A 153 1.27 -7.13 -0.86
C HIS A 153 -0.10 -6.50 -1.16
N LEU A 154 -1.18 -7.15 -0.75
CA LEU A 154 -2.52 -6.56 -0.81
C LEU A 154 -2.63 -5.33 0.10
N ARG A 155 -2.07 -5.37 1.31
CA ARG A 155 -2.08 -4.22 2.23
C ARG A 155 -1.33 -3.01 1.66
N ALA A 156 -0.32 -3.23 0.83
CA ALA A 156 0.45 -2.17 0.18
C ALA A 156 -0.38 -1.30 -0.79
N THR A 157 -1.58 -1.75 -1.20
CA THR A 157 -2.48 -0.98 -2.06
C THR A 157 -3.50 -0.14 -1.27
N THR A 158 -3.49 -0.22 0.06
CA THR A 158 -4.44 0.48 0.93
C THR A 158 -4.08 1.96 1.13
N PRO A 159 -5.04 2.84 1.47
CA PRO A 159 -4.79 4.26 1.69
C PRO A 159 -3.67 4.58 2.70
N ASP A 160 -3.61 3.82 3.80
CA ASP A 160 -2.57 4.00 4.82
C ASP A 160 -1.18 3.70 4.25
N ALA A 161 -1.02 2.56 3.59
CA ALA A 161 0.26 2.13 3.03
C ALA A 161 0.73 3.06 1.91
N VAL A 162 -0.18 3.49 1.03
CA VAL A 162 0.14 4.44 -0.05
C VAL A 162 0.51 5.81 0.52
N ALA A 163 -0.19 6.29 1.55
CA ALA A 163 0.16 7.54 2.23
C ALA A 163 1.56 7.48 2.87
N ARG A 164 1.92 6.36 3.54
CA ARG A 164 3.27 6.14 4.09
C ARG A 164 4.34 6.13 3.01
N ALA A 165 4.09 5.43 1.90
CA ALA A 165 5.03 5.42 0.78
C ALA A 165 5.27 6.83 0.23
N LEU A 166 4.22 7.65 0.08
CA LEU A 166 4.33 9.04 -0.36
C LEU A 166 5.04 9.94 0.67
N LEU A 167 4.86 9.69 1.98
CA LEU A 167 5.60 10.40 3.03
C LEU A 167 7.10 10.14 2.91
N VAL A 168 7.50 8.89 2.71
CA VAL A 168 8.91 8.53 2.51
C VAL A 168 9.48 9.21 1.26
N GLN A 169 8.75 9.20 0.15
CA GLN A 169 9.15 9.90 -1.08
C GLN A 169 9.28 11.41 -0.87
N GLY A 170 8.34 12.02 -0.12
CA GLY A 170 8.37 13.44 0.22
C GLY A 170 9.58 13.82 1.06
N ASP A 171 9.94 12.98 2.04
CA ASP A 171 11.15 13.19 2.85
C ASP A 171 12.42 13.05 2.04
N GLU A 172 12.48 12.08 1.11
CA GLU A 172 13.61 11.93 0.19
C GLU A 172 13.72 13.14 -0.77
N ALA A 173 12.59 13.68 -1.24
CA ALA A 173 12.58 14.90 -2.04
C ALA A 173 13.09 16.11 -1.24
N LEU A 174 12.64 16.28 0.02
CA LEU A 174 13.15 17.36 0.89
C LEU A 174 14.65 17.26 1.15
N ARG A 175 15.17 16.05 1.44
CA ARG A 175 16.62 15.87 1.64
C ARG A 175 17.44 16.22 0.39
N ARG A 176 16.90 15.95 -0.81
CA ARG A 176 17.54 16.36 -2.08
C ARG A 176 17.52 17.87 -2.24
N ILE A 177 16.41 18.51 -1.92
CA ILE A 177 16.24 19.97 -1.97
C ILE A 177 17.12 20.70 -0.96
N GLU A 178 17.30 20.17 0.26
CA GLU A 178 18.19 20.77 1.26
C GLU A 178 19.66 20.81 0.82
N ALA A 179 20.04 19.96 -0.14
CA ALA A 179 21.36 19.99 -0.76
C ALA A 179 21.47 21.00 -1.92
N ASP A 180 20.36 21.68 -2.28
CA ASP A 180 20.27 22.60 -3.40
C ASP A 180 19.80 24.01 -2.95
N ASP A 181 20.74 24.97 -3.02
CA ASP A 181 20.50 26.35 -2.57
C ASP A 181 19.57 27.16 -3.49
N THR A 182 19.21 26.67 -4.69
CA THR A 182 18.35 27.42 -5.63
C THR A 182 16.86 27.17 -5.43
N TYR A 183 16.48 26.16 -4.65
CA TYR A 183 15.09 25.76 -4.53
C TYR A 183 14.24 26.81 -3.78
N PRO A 184 13.03 27.16 -4.28
CA PRO A 184 12.20 28.18 -3.63
C PRO A 184 11.81 27.83 -2.18
N GLU A 185 12.27 28.64 -1.22
CA GLU A 185 12.05 28.41 0.22
C GLU A 185 10.56 28.31 0.60
N VAL A 186 9.70 29.11 -0.05
CA VAL A 186 8.25 29.10 0.19
C VAL A 186 7.64 27.76 -0.21
N THR A 187 8.08 27.18 -1.33
CA THR A 187 7.62 25.88 -1.82
C THR A 187 8.08 24.77 -0.88
N ARG A 188 9.36 24.79 -0.47
CA ARG A 188 9.94 23.85 0.49
C ARG A 188 9.16 23.84 1.81
N ARG A 189 8.97 25.00 2.44
CA ARG A 189 8.21 25.14 3.70
C ARG A 189 6.74 24.72 3.56
N ARG A 190 6.14 24.89 2.39
CA ARG A 190 4.78 24.41 2.12
C ARG A 190 4.75 22.89 2.03
N GLY A 191 5.70 22.27 1.33
CA GLY A 191 5.86 20.81 1.26
C GLY A 191 6.06 20.19 2.64
N GLU A 192 6.99 20.73 3.45
CA GLU A 192 7.23 20.30 4.84
C GLU A 192 5.96 20.29 5.69
N ARG A 193 5.19 21.39 5.67
CA ARG A 193 3.94 21.49 6.43
C ARG A 193 2.89 20.47 5.98
N LEU A 194 2.82 20.17 4.69
CA LEU A 194 1.92 19.14 4.17
C LEU A 194 2.33 17.74 4.65
N LEU A 195 3.64 17.43 4.65
CA LEU A 195 4.14 16.14 5.17
C LEU A 195 3.90 16.00 6.68
N VAL A 196 4.12 17.05 7.47
CA VAL A 196 3.76 17.06 8.90
C VAL A 196 2.26 16.81 9.07
N GLY A 197 1.43 17.54 8.33
CA GLY A 197 -0.03 17.37 8.39
C GLY A 197 -0.51 15.99 7.91
N ALA A 198 0.23 15.32 7.03
CA ALA A 198 -0.07 13.96 6.59
C ALA A 198 0.24 12.93 7.69
N ARG A 199 1.38 13.06 8.39
CA ARG A 199 1.71 12.21 9.56
C ARG A 199 0.68 12.35 10.67
N ASP A 200 0.35 13.59 11.03
CA ASP A 200 -0.71 13.90 12.01
C ASP A 200 -2.06 13.25 11.66
N ALA A 201 -2.39 13.16 10.36
CA ALA A 201 -3.62 12.53 9.90
C ALA A 201 -3.54 10.99 10.02
N LEU A 202 -2.39 10.37 9.71
CA LEU A 202 -2.18 8.93 9.94
C LEU A 202 -2.30 8.56 11.41
N ASP A 203 -1.68 9.35 12.30
CA ASP A 203 -1.74 9.12 13.75
C ASP A 203 -3.18 9.18 14.31
N ARG A 204 -4.06 9.92 13.64
CA ARG A 204 -5.50 10.02 13.98
C ARG A 204 -6.38 9.02 13.22
N GLY A 205 -5.82 8.18 12.35
CA GLY A 205 -6.56 7.23 11.51
C GLY A 205 -7.30 7.88 10.32
N GLU A 206 -7.00 9.14 9.99
CA GLU A 206 -7.59 9.89 8.88
C GLU A 206 -6.86 9.57 7.56
N THR A 207 -6.84 8.30 7.14
CA THR A 207 -5.97 7.79 6.07
C THR A 207 -6.18 8.47 4.71
N THR A 208 -7.43 8.77 4.32
CA THR A 208 -7.71 9.50 3.07
C THR A 208 -7.16 10.94 3.10
N LEU A 209 -7.22 11.61 4.25
CA LEU A 209 -6.66 12.96 4.40
C LEU A 209 -5.12 12.93 4.39
N ALA A 210 -4.53 11.94 5.03
CA ALA A 210 -3.09 11.70 4.99
C ALA A 210 -2.60 11.49 3.55
N LEU A 211 -3.26 10.58 2.81
CA LEU A 211 -2.98 10.29 1.40
C LEU A 211 -3.00 11.58 0.56
N ARG A 212 -4.07 12.38 0.68
CA ARG A 212 -4.19 13.65 -0.05
C ARG A 212 -3.04 14.59 0.25
N ARG A 213 -2.74 14.83 1.53
CA ARG A 213 -1.67 15.75 1.94
C ARG A 213 -0.30 15.27 1.46
N ALA A 214 -0.01 13.97 1.60
CA ALA A 214 1.25 13.39 1.15
C ALA A 214 1.40 13.50 -0.38
N TRP A 215 0.34 13.19 -1.14
CA TRP A 215 0.35 13.31 -2.59
C TRP A 215 0.60 14.75 -3.05
N TYR A 216 -0.13 15.72 -2.50
CA TYR A 216 0.09 17.14 -2.82
C TYR A 216 1.49 17.61 -2.44
N ALA A 217 2.05 17.13 -1.33
CA ALA A 217 3.41 17.47 -0.93
C ALA A 217 4.42 16.95 -1.96
N VAL A 218 4.32 15.67 -2.34
CA VAL A 218 5.19 15.05 -3.35
C VAL A 218 5.08 15.79 -4.68
N GLY A 219 3.86 16.05 -5.17
CA GLY A 219 3.66 16.78 -6.42
C GLY A 219 4.25 18.20 -6.40
N LEU A 220 4.09 18.91 -5.29
CA LEU A 220 4.67 20.24 -5.09
C LEU A 220 6.21 20.21 -5.07
N LEU A 221 6.78 19.19 -4.42
CA LEU A 221 8.23 19.08 -4.26
C LEU A 221 8.93 18.74 -5.58
N HIS A 222 8.30 17.93 -6.43
CA HIS A 222 8.83 17.54 -7.74
C HIS A 222 8.61 18.59 -8.83
N SER A 223 7.47 19.29 -8.85
CA SER A 223 7.20 20.27 -9.92
C SER A 223 8.16 21.47 -9.88
N ALA A 224 8.55 21.92 -8.69
CA ALA A 224 9.49 23.03 -8.55
C ALA A 224 10.97 22.63 -8.77
N SER A 225 11.30 21.34 -8.83
CA SER A 225 12.63 20.90 -9.30
C SER A 225 12.73 20.84 -10.83
N ASP A 226 11.61 20.70 -11.54
CA ASP A 226 11.58 20.61 -13.01
C ASP A 226 11.59 21.99 -13.70
N ASP A 227 11.15 23.05 -13.00
CA ASP A 227 11.15 24.43 -13.50
C ASP A 227 12.56 25.06 -13.63
N ASP A 228 13.63 24.38 -13.16
CA ASP A 228 15.02 24.82 -13.28
C ASP A 228 15.74 24.30 -14.56
N ASN A 229 15.01 23.68 -15.51
CA ASN A 229 15.53 23.36 -16.85
C ASN A 229 14.81 24.15 -17.96
N PRO A 230 15.18 25.42 -18.24
CA PRO A 230 14.61 26.21 -19.33
C PRO A 230 15.18 25.81 -20.71
N GLY A 231 15.48 24.52 -20.92
CA GLY A 231 16.16 23.97 -22.11
C GLY A 231 15.29 23.16 -23.07
N GLY A 232 13.96 23.18 -22.91
CA GLY A 232 13.04 22.30 -23.64
C GLY A 232 11.98 23.00 -24.49
N MET A 233 12.16 24.28 -24.85
CA MET A 233 11.25 24.96 -25.78
C MET A 233 11.78 24.82 -27.21
N THR A 234 11.73 23.60 -27.77
CA THR A 234 11.86 23.42 -29.23
C THR A 234 10.56 23.84 -29.89
N THR A 235 10.55 25.10 -30.29
CA THR A 235 9.86 25.70 -31.44
C THR A 235 9.01 24.75 -32.28
N SER A 236 7.70 24.97 -32.22
CA SER A 236 6.76 24.62 -33.28
C SER A 236 7.19 25.29 -34.59
N PRO A 237 7.43 24.55 -35.69
CA PRO A 237 7.70 25.15 -36.99
C PRO A 237 6.39 25.18 -37.78
N ASP A 238 5.57 26.21 -37.56
CA ASP A 238 4.64 26.63 -38.61
C ASP A 238 4.28 28.11 -38.45
N ALA A 239 4.94 28.95 -39.24
CA ALA A 239 4.32 30.07 -39.97
C ALA A 239 5.38 31.01 -40.56
N ARG A 240 5.17 31.31 -41.86
CA ARG A 240 5.82 32.29 -42.75
C ARG A 240 7.01 31.66 -43.49
N GLU A 241 7.02 31.61 -44.81
CA GLU A 241 6.75 32.74 -45.71
C GLU A 241 5.98 32.33 -46.98
N ARG A 242 4.88 33.06 -47.21
CA ARG A 242 4.47 33.46 -48.56
C ARG A 242 5.39 34.61 -48.97
N ASP A 243 6.19 34.40 -50.00
CA ASP A 243 6.53 35.36 -51.06
C ASP A 243 7.78 34.88 -51.81
N ARG A 244 7.56 34.13 -52.90
CA ARG A 244 8.24 34.22 -54.21
C ARG A 244 7.69 33.20 -55.19
#